data_AF-A0A151EPZ8-F1
#
_entry.id   AF-A0A151EPZ8-F1
#
_cell.length_a   1.000
_cell.length_b   1.000
_cell.length_c   1.000
_cell.angle_alpha   90.00
_cell.angle_beta   90.00
_cell.angle_gamma   90.00
#
_symmetry.space_group_name_H-M   'P 1'
#
loop_
_entity.id
_entity.type
_entity.pdbx_description
1 polymer ?
#
loop_
_entity_poly.entity_id
_entity_poly.type
_entity_poly.pdbx_seq_one_letter_code
_entity_poly.pdbx_strand_id
1 'polypeptide(L)' 'MTLKQISLTIPENLLKASKEYSKEFGYRNIQEFILELIRKKVFFEKLERYQRIEKEMKSGKNVKRFNQKDAVDYLDNL' A
#
# COMPACT_ATOMS: atom_id res chain seq x y z
N MET A 1 -5.15 19.26 -13.97
CA MET A 1 -4.99 17.84 -13.58
C MET A 1 -6.12 17.05 -14.20
N THR A 2 -5.83 15.93 -14.87
CA THR A 2 -6.84 14.99 -15.37
C THR A 2 -7.28 14.05 -14.26
N LEU A 3 -8.57 14.10 -13.90
CA LEU A 3 -9.17 13.17 -12.94
C LEU A 3 -9.65 11.92 -13.66
N LYS A 4 -9.53 10.77 -13.00
CA LYS A 4 -10.09 9.49 -13.47
C LYS A 4 -11.16 9.04 -12.47
N GLN A 5 -12.29 8.56 -12.99
CA GLN A 5 -13.38 8.04 -12.17
C GLN A 5 -13.23 6.53 -11.98
N ILE A 6 -13.54 6.05 -10.78
CA ILE A 6 -13.63 4.63 -10.47
C ILE A 6 -15.11 4.33 -10.19
N SER A 7 -15.69 3.38 -10.94
CA SER A 7 -17.00 2.80 -10.61
C SER A 7 -16.77 1.59 -9.73
N LEU A 8 -17.45 1.52 -8.58
CA LEU A 8 -17.29 0.45 -7.61
C LEU A 8 -18.65 -0.08 -7.17
N THR A 9 -18.82 -1.39 -7.22
CA THR A 9 -19.98 -2.09 -6.65
C THR A 9 -19.58 -2.67 -5.29
N ILE A 10 -20.35 -2.36 -4.25
CA ILE A 10 -20.14 -2.91 -2.91
C ILE A 10 -21.46 -3.40 -2.30
N PRO A 11 -21.42 -4.37 -1.37
CA PRO A 11 -22.60 -4.79 -0.61
C PRO A 11 -23.25 -3.65 0.16
N GLU A 12 -24.59 -3.66 0.26
CA GLU A 12 -25.37 -2.59 0.92
C GLU A 12 -25.00 -2.43 2.40
N ASN A 13 -24.80 -3.55 3.11
CA ASN A 13 -24.37 -3.53 4.51
C ASN A 13 -23.00 -2.85 4.68
N LEU A 14 -22.07 -3.11 3.77
CA LEU A 14 -20.75 -2.47 3.77
C LEU A 14 -20.86 -0.98 3.44
N LEU A 15 -21.71 -0.61 2.46
CA LEU A 15 -21.96 0.80 2.15
C LEU A 15 -22.53 1.55 3.35
N LYS A 16 -23.49 0.94 4.07
CA LYS A 16 -24.10 1.51 5.27
C LYS A 16 -23.05 1.73 6.36
N ALA A 17 -22.30 0.70 6.72
CA ALA A 17 -21.24 0.80 7.73
C ALA A 17 -20.18 1.84 7.35
N SER A 18 -19.81 1.91 6.06
CA SER A 18 -18.83 2.89 5.58
C SER A 18 -19.34 4.32 5.64
N LYS A 19 -20.64 4.56 5.42
CA LYS A 19 -21.26 5.89 5.58
C LYS A 19 -21.30 6.33 7.04
N GLU A 20 -21.63 5.42 7.95
CA GLU A 20 -21.62 5.68 9.40
C GLU A 20 -20.20 6.05 9.87
N TYR A 21 -19.20 5.24 9.52
CA TYR A 21 -17.80 5.51 9.79
C TYR A 21 -17.33 6.84 9.16
N SER A 22 -17.67 7.07 7.89
CA SER A 22 -17.34 8.32 7.18
C SER A 22 -17.84 9.55 7.94
N LYS A 23 -19.06 9.48 8.49
CA LYS A 23 -19.67 10.58 9.25
C LYS A 23 -19.01 10.78 10.61
N GLU A 24 -18.75 9.70 11.33
CA GLU A 24 -18.10 9.73 12.66
C GLU A 24 -16.72 10.40 12.60
N PHE A 25 -15.95 10.10 11.56
CA PHE A 25 -14.59 10.62 11.38
C PHE A 25 -14.53 11.94 10.60
N GLY A 26 -15.68 12.56 10.30
CA GLY A 26 -15.74 13.90 9.72
C GLY A 26 -15.43 14.00 8.22
N TYR A 27 -15.49 12.89 7.47
CA TYR A 27 -15.36 12.93 6.02
C TYR A 27 -16.64 13.51 5.39
N ARG A 28 -16.47 14.32 4.34
CA ARG A 28 -17.57 15.02 3.65
C ARG A 28 -18.48 14.06 2.90
N ASN A 29 -17.90 13.00 2.33
CA ASN A 29 -18.63 11.97 1.61
C ASN A 29 -17.82 10.66 1.53
N ILE A 30 -18.48 9.62 1.04
CA ILE A 30 -17.88 8.29 0.90
C ILE A 30 -16.70 8.25 -0.07
N GLN A 31 -16.67 9.11 -1.10
CA GLN A 31 -15.57 9.14 -2.07
C GLN A 31 -14.29 9.68 -1.43
N GLU A 32 -14.39 10.70 -0.60
CA GLU A 32 -13.26 11.23 0.17
C GLU A 32 -12.69 10.16 1.12
N PHE A 33 -13.58 9.43 1.81
CA PHE A 33 -13.18 8.30 2.65
C PHE A 33 -12.44 7.22 1.85
N ILE A 34 -12.98 6.81 0.69
CA ILE A 34 -12.35 5.82 -0.20
C ILE A 34 -10.98 6.31 -0.68
N LEU A 35 -10.87 7.59 -1.07
CA LEU A 35 -9.60 8.18 -1.51
C LEU A 35 -8.55 8.15 -0.42
N GLU A 36 -8.92 8.45 0.83
CA GLU A 36 -7.98 8.41 1.96
C GLU A 36 -7.54 6.98 2.29
N LEU A 37 -8.45 6.01 2.22
CA LEU A 37 -8.09 4.58 2.36
C LEU A 37 -7.10 4.14 1.28
N ILE A 38 -7.34 4.51 0.02
CA ILE A 38 -6.41 4.21 -1.09
C ILE A 38 -5.07 4.90 -0.84
N ARG A 39 -5.07 6.17 -0.43
CA ARG A 39 -3.84 6.92 -0.13
C ARG A 39 -3.05 6.22 0.97
N LYS A 40 -3.71 5.84 2.05
CA LYS A 40 -3.08 5.14 3.16
C LYS A 40 -2.47 3.81 2.73
N LYS A 41 -3.20 3.03 1.95
CA LYS A 41 -2.75 1.73 1.47
C LYS A 41 -1.57 1.83 0.48
N VAL A 42 -1.65 2.76 -0.47
CA VAL A 42 -0.70 2.85 -1.59
C VAL A 42 0.55 3.62 -1.22
N PHE A 43 0.43 4.69 -0.44
CA PHE A 43 1.57 5.53 -0.10
C PHE A 43 2.15 5.16 1.27
N PHE A 44 1.34 5.15 2.33
CA PHE A 44 1.88 4.94 3.68
C PHE A 44 2.32 3.50 3.91
N GLU A 45 1.46 2.51 3.64
CA GLU A 45 1.86 1.11 3.87
C GLU A 45 2.99 0.65 2.94
N LYS A 46 3.05 1.19 1.72
CA LYS A 46 4.17 0.92 0.79
C LYS A 46 5.49 1.50 1.33
N LEU A 47 5.47 2.74 1.84
CA LEU A 47 6.64 3.35 2.46
C LEU A 47 7.08 2.59 3.71
N GLU A 48 6.15 2.24 4.59
CA GLU A 48 6.43 1.43 5.79
C GLU A 48 7.03 0.07 5.43
N ARG A 49 6.51 -0.58 4.37
CA ARG A 49 7.08 -1.83 3.86
C ARG A 49 8.52 -1.65 3.39
N TYR A 50 8.83 -0.61 2.62
CA TYR A 50 10.20 -0.38 2.18
C TYR A 50 11.14 -0.05 3.35
N GLN A 51 10.71 0.79 4.28
CA GLN A 51 11.47 1.10 5.48
C GLN A 51 11.76 -0.16 6.31
N ARG A 52 10.79 -1.09 6.38
CA ARG A 52 10.99 -2.38 7.06
C ARG A 52 12.02 -3.25 6.33
N ILE A 53 11.90 -3.39 5.02
CA ILE A 53 12.86 -4.14 4.19
C ILE A 53 14.26 -3.54 4.34
N GLU A 54 14.40 -2.21 4.30
CA GLU A 54 15.68 -1.54 4.47
C GLU A 54 16.29 -1.79 5.87
N LYS A 55 15.48 -1.77 6.93
CA LYS A 55 15.93 -2.14 8.28
C LYS A 55 16.35 -3.60 8.38
N GLU A 56 15.63 -4.53 7.76
CA GLU A 56 16.00 -5.94 7.68
C GLU A 56 17.31 -6.13 6.92
N MET A 57 17.49 -5.40 5.81
CA MET A 57 18.72 -5.37 5.03
C MET A 57 19.93 -4.89 5.84
N LYS A 58 19.78 -3.74 6.54
CA LYS A 58 20.82 -3.17 7.39
C LYS A 58 21.19 -4.06 8.58
N SER A 59 20.19 -4.73 9.17
CA SER A 59 20.41 -5.67 10.28
C SER A 59 20.91 -7.04 9.85
N GLY A 60 20.96 -7.32 8.54
CA GLY A 60 21.37 -8.62 7.99
C GLY A 60 20.35 -9.75 8.21
N LYS A 61 19.14 -9.45 8.68
CA LYS A 61 18.08 -10.43 8.90
C LYS A 61 17.40 -10.77 7.58
N ASN A 62 17.30 -12.06 7.24
CA ASN A 62 16.70 -12.55 5.99
C ASN A 62 17.37 -12.03 4.71
N VAL A 63 18.64 -11.62 4.77
CA VAL A 63 19.39 -11.14 3.60
C VAL A 63 20.31 -12.24 3.08
N LYS A 64 20.14 -12.63 1.82
CA LYS A 64 21.10 -13.51 1.16
C LYS A 64 22.33 -12.68 0.77
N ARG A 65 23.49 -13.05 1.31
CA ARG A 65 24.77 -12.44 0.92
C ARG A 65 25.28 -13.14 -0.33
N PHE A 66 25.68 -12.36 -1.32
CA PHE A 66 26.32 -12.85 -2.52
C PHE A 66 27.75 -12.33 -2.57
N ASN A 67 28.69 -13.15 -3.05
CA ASN A 67 29.93 -12.62 -3.58
C ASN A 67 29.65 -12.04 -4.99
N GLN A 68 30.61 -11.31 -5.55
CA GLN A 68 30.41 -10.61 -6.83
C GLN A 68 30.03 -11.56 -7.98
N LYS A 69 30.63 -12.75 -8.03
CA LYS A 69 30.34 -13.75 -9.08
C LYS A 69 28.92 -14.29 -8.97
N ASP A 70 28.53 -14.74 -7.77
CA ASP A 70 27.19 -15.28 -7.52
C ASP A 70 26.09 -14.23 -7.71
N ALA A 71 26.41 -12.94 -7.50
CA ALA A 71 25.49 -11.84 -7.74
C ALA A 71 25.22 -11.62 -9.23
N VAL A 72 26.26 -11.67 -10.07
CA VAL A 72 26.12 -11.56 -11.53
C VAL A 72 25.32 -12.75 -12.06
N ASP A 73 25.70 -13.98 -11.67
CA ASP A 73 25.00 -15.19 -12.09
C ASP A 73 23.51 -15.18 -11.72
N TYR A 74 23.15 -14.61 -10.55
CA TYR A 74 21.75 -14.50 -10.14
C TYR A 74 20.96 -13.46 -10.96
N LEU A 75 21.58 -12.34 -11.31
CA LEU A 75 20.93 -11.27 -12.07
C LEU A 75 20.71 -11.65 -13.54
N ASP A 76 21.62 -12.41 -14.14
CA ASP A 76 21.49 -12.87 -15.53
C ASP A 76 20.39 -13.92 -15.72
N ASN A 77 19.93 -14.57 -14.65
CA ASN A 77 18.90 -15.62 -14.65
C ASN A 77 17.52 -15.14 -14.16
N LEU A 78 17.28 -13.82 -14.10
CA LEU A 78 16.10 -13.17 -13.52
C LEU A 78 15.13 -12.69 -14.60
#